data_AF-A0A9P6GD71-F1
#
_entry.id   AF-A0A9P6GD71-F1
#
_cell.length_a   1.000
_cell.length_b   1.000
_cell.length_c   1.000
_cell.angle_alpha   90.00
_cell.angle_beta   90.00
_cell.angle_gamma   90.00
#
_symmetry.space_group_name_H-M   'P 1'
#
loop_
_entity.id
_entity.type
_entity.pdbx_description
1 polymer ?
#
loop_
_entity_poly.entity_id
_entity_poly.type
_entity_poly.pdbx_seq_one_letter_code
_entity_poly.pdbx_strand_id
1 'polypeptide(L)'
;MRQDDLLTNHSAWALVILGTVLGECWVLPSAFDYYNFVITFNVFFNIGQWLLLFIQVWGVNRLLSKRLGSDQAVVKVTTLAVTGVMAVLTAGYIGLSSYNRWTVVNGWGYDAPLEHIDRTKMDDERKLAAAYWILYLLSVIAGGAISAALLMQMRSKSIAVNDVTKRTIALILFMLLWVIFQLVTIVEDLEDKYFSIDTNTAMYYLDCFFQVFSYLAIVRLCKLNFWKEGAAQTAYHTMGYGQSEFAPVQPPQQQYVYSGQPSQPYQYHQQPFHHNVSAFVNGNGHIVHVK
;
A
#
# COMPACT_ATOMS: atom_id res chain seq x y z
N MET A 1 -10.81 39.51 20.68
CA MET A 1 -10.39 38.12 20.41
C MET A 1 -8.90 38.02 20.70
N ARG A 2 -8.46 36.89 21.28
CA ARG A 2 -7.15 36.77 21.93
C ARG A 2 -6.18 36.01 21.02
N GLN A 3 -4.90 36.33 21.10
CA GLN A 3 -3.86 35.84 20.20
C GLN A 3 -3.37 34.42 20.54
N ASP A 4 -4.19 33.66 21.28
CA ASP A 4 -3.82 32.45 22.00
C ASP A 4 -4.38 31.17 21.36
N ASP A 5 -5.24 31.28 20.34
CA ASP A 5 -5.87 30.16 19.62
C ASP A 5 -4.91 29.43 18.64
N LEU A 6 -3.61 29.74 18.71
CA LEU A 6 -2.55 29.28 17.78
C LEU A 6 -1.97 27.89 18.09
N LEU A 7 -2.62 27.09 18.95
CA LEU A 7 -1.96 25.99 19.68
C LEU A 7 -2.23 24.53 19.21
N THR A 8 -2.88 24.29 18.07
CA THR A 8 -3.37 22.93 17.67
C THR A 8 -3.01 22.55 16.24
N ASN A 9 -2.07 21.62 16.03
CA ASN A 9 -1.56 21.43 14.66
C ASN A 9 -0.72 20.16 14.36
N HIS A 10 -0.58 19.14 15.21
CA HIS A 10 0.76 18.56 15.51
C HIS A 10 1.81 18.19 14.41
N SER A 11 1.45 17.78 13.19
CA SER A 11 2.40 17.65 12.04
C SER A 11 2.57 18.96 11.25
N ALA A 12 1.52 19.79 11.18
CA ALA A 12 1.64 21.21 10.89
C ALA A 12 2.15 22.05 12.10
N TRP A 13 2.33 21.48 13.30
CA TRP A 13 3.26 22.03 14.31
C TRP A 13 4.69 21.63 14.01
N ALA A 14 4.97 20.46 13.43
CA ALA A 14 6.32 20.24 12.92
C ALA A 14 6.66 21.29 11.85
N LEU A 15 5.69 21.79 11.09
CA LEU A 15 5.87 22.81 10.05
C LEU A 15 5.69 24.25 10.53
N VAL A 16 4.86 24.51 11.54
CA VAL A 16 4.83 25.80 12.24
C VAL A 16 6.07 25.90 13.11
N ILE A 17 6.46 24.91 13.92
CA ILE A 17 7.77 24.92 14.59
C ILE A 17 8.90 25.02 13.56
N LEU A 18 8.90 24.31 12.42
CA LEU A 18 9.96 24.53 11.42
C LEU A 18 9.89 25.94 10.82
N GLY A 19 8.73 26.42 10.41
CA GLY A 19 8.54 27.74 9.78
C GLY A 19 8.72 28.93 10.75
N THR A 20 8.36 28.76 12.02
CA THR A 20 8.56 29.68 13.13
C THR A 20 10.01 29.62 13.59
N VAL A 21 10.66 28.45 13.70
CA VAL A 21 12.12 28.40 13.92
C VAL A 21 12.86 29.05 12.75
N LEU A 22 12.44 28.81 11.50
CA LEU A 22 13.00 29.48 10.33
C LEU A 22 12.70 31.01 10.34
N GLY A 23 11.55 31.45 10.84
CA GLY A 23 11.20 32.87 11.01
C GLY A 23 11.99 33.56 12.13
N GLU A 24 12.03 32.97 13.32
CA GLU A 24 12.79 33.43 14.50
C GLU A 24 14.31 33.42 14.24
N CYS A 25 14.81 32.43 13.49
CA CYS A 25 16.18 32.41 12.97
C CYS A 25 16.40 33.32 11.75
N TRP A 26 15.43 34.17 11.38
CA TRP A 26 15.52 35.14 10.27
C TRP A 26 15.80 34.55 8.88
N VAL A 27 15.56 33.24 8.70
CA VAL A 27 15.68 32.53 7.41
C VAL A 27 14.47 32.78 6.50
N LEU A 28 13.31 33.09 7.09
CA LEU A 28 12.09 33.55 6.38
C LEU A 28 11.78 35.00 6.81
N PRO A 29 12.50 36.00 6.28
CA PRO A 29 12.40 37.38 6.75
C PRO A 29 11.10 38.10 6.35
N SER A 30 10.28 37.51 5.48
CA SER A 30 8.99 38.07 5.08
C SER A 30 7.82 37.09 5.26
N ALA A 31 6.62 37.62 5.50
CA ALA A 31 5.39 36.82 5.52
C ALA A 31 5.15 36.07 4.19
N PHE A 32 5.61 36.64 3.07
CA PHE A 32 5.54 36.01 1.75
C PHE A 32 6.34 34.70 1.70
N ASP A 33 7.52 34.65 2.33
CA ASP A 33 8.35 33.44 2.38
C ASP A 33 7.69 32.32 3.20
N TYR A 34 7.02 32.66 4.31
CA TYR A 34 6.21 31.72 5.08
C TYR A 34 5.06 31.11 4.25
N TYR A 35 4.32 31.93 3.50
CA TYR A 35 3.24 31.41 2.67
C TYR A 35 3.74 30.58 1.47
N ASN A 36 4.88 30.94 0.88
CA ASN A 36 5.55 30.11 -0.13
C ASN A 36 5.96 28.74 0.45
N PHE A 37 6.45 28.69 1.69
CA PHE A 37 6.73 27.45 2.39
C PHE A 37 5.46 26.62 2.64
N VAL A 38 4.36 27.23 3.10
CA VAL A 38 3.07 26.56 3.30
C VAL A 38 2.51 25.98 1.99
N ILE A 39 2.56 26.75 0.91
CA ILE A 39 2.16 26.30 -0.45
C ILE A 39 3.03 25.12 -0.89
N THR A 40 4.36 25.24 -0.76
CA THR A 40 5.32 24.20 -1.14
C THR A 40 5.08 22.90 -0.36
N PHE A 41 4.83 23.00 0.95
CA PHE A 41 4.47 21.85 1.75
C PHE A 41 3.13 21.23 1.30
N ASN A 42 2.10 22.05 1.08
CA ASN A 42 0.78 21.57 0.62
C ASN A 42 0.91 20.75 -0.68
N VAL A 43 1.72 21.22 -1.62
CA VAL A 43 2.06 20.50 -2.87
C VAL A 43 2.69 19.14 -2.55
N PHE A 44 3.78 19.09 -1.77
CA PHE A 44 4.47 17.83 -1.45
C PHE A 44 3.62 16.85 -0.64
N PHE A 45 2.82 17.34 0.30
CA PHE A 45 1.95 16.51 1.14
C PHE A 45 0.86 15.83 0.32
N ASN A 46 0.15 16.59 -0.53
CA ASN A 46 -0.89 16.02 -1.41
C ASN A 46 -0.29 15.07 -2.46
N ILE A 47 0.90 15.36 -3.00
CA ILE A 47 1.64 14.40 -3.84
C ILE A 47 1.97 13.11 -3.06
N GLY A 48 2.38 13.23 -1.78
CA GLY A 48 2.60 12.08 -0.89
C GLY A 48 1.34 11.25 -0.64
N GLN A 49 0.18 11.90 -0.43
CA GLN A 49 -1.12 11.24 -0.33
C GLN A 49 -1.51 10.53 -1.63
N TRP A 50 -1.31 11.16 -2.78
CA TRP A 50 -1.55 10.51 -4.07
C TRP A 50 -0.60 9.32 -4.29
N LEU A 51 0.67 9.43 -3.90
CA LEU A 51 1.63 8.32 -3.96
C LEU A 51 1.23 7.15 -3.06
N LEU A 52 0.64 7.37 -1.87
CA LEU A 52 0.04 6.31 -1.06
C LEU A 52 -1.02 5.54 -1.87
N LEU A 53 -1.97 6.26 -2.48
CA LEU A 53 -3.02 5.66 -3.29
C LEU A 53 -2.46 4.93 -4.51
N PHE A 54 -1.48 5.50 -5.20
CA PHE A 54 -0.81 4.87 -6.34
C PHE A 54 -0.11 3.56 -5.95
N ILE A 55 0.65 3.57 -4.85
CA ILE A 55 1.34 2.37 -4.37
C ILE A 55 0.33 1.30 -3.93
N GLN A 56 -0.76 1.68 -3.26
CA GLN A 56 -1.80 0.73 -2.83
C GLN A 56 -2.61 0.19 -4.02
N VAL A 57 -3.25 1.06 -4.79
CA VAL A 57 -4.21 0.68 -5.84
C VAL A 57 -3.51 0.07 -7.06
N TRP A 58 -2.40 0.64 -7.52
CA TRP A 58 -1.65 0.11 -8.66
C TRP A 58 -0.52 -0.82 -8.23
N GLY A 59 0.33 -0.39 -7.28
CA GLY A 59 1.52 -1.14 -6.87
C GLY A 59 1.20 -2.53 -6.28
N VAL A 60 0.37 -2.60 -5.23
CA VAL A 60 0.02 -3.88 -4.58
C VAL A 60 -0.75 -4.78 -5.54
N ASN A 61 -1.79 -4.29 -6.21
CA ASN A 61 -2.58 -5.11 -7.14
C ASN A 61 -1.75 -5.65 -8.33
N ARG A 62 -0.84 -4.84 -8.89
CA ARG A 62 0.08 -5.30 -9.95
C ARG A 62 1.03 -6.40 -9.45
N LEU A 63 1.58 -6.24 -8.25
CA LEU A 63 2.47 -7.24 -7.64
C LEU A 63 1.75 -8.55 -7.31
N LEU A 64 0.51 -8.48 -6.80
CA LEU A 64 -0.36 -9.64 -6.58
C LEU A 64 -0.73 -10.34 -7.90
N SER A 65 -1.11 -9.59 -8.95
CA SER A 65 -1.42 -10.15 -10.27
C SER A 65 -0.21 -10.86 -10.89
N LYS A 66 0.99 -10.24 -10.83
CA LYS A 66 2.23 -10.87 -11.33
C LYS A 66 2.50 -12.22 -10.63
N ARG A 67 2.19 -12.33 -9.34
CA ARG A 67 2.36 -13.58 -8.57
C ARG A 67 1.36 -14.68 -8.93
N LEU A 68 0.20 -14.35 -9.49
CA LEU A 68 -0.78 -15.33 -9.96
C LEU A 68 -0.43 -16.01 -11.29
N GLY A 69 0.65 -15.55 -11.96
CA GLY A 69 1.03 -15.99 -13.31
C GLY A 69 0.11 -15.45 -14.41
N SER A 70 -0.81 -14.56 -14.05
CA SER A 70 -1.77 -13.94 -14.95
C SER A 70 -1.38 -12.47 -15.10
N ASP A 71 -0.76 -12.11 -16.22
CA ASP A 71 -0.54 -10.71 -16.58
C ASP A 71 -1.88 -10.10 -17.02
N GLN A 72 -2.74 -9.85 -16.04
CA GLN A 72 -4.09 -9.35 -16.25
C GLN A 72 -3.99 -7.89 -16.69
N ALA A 73 -3.86 -7.69 -18.01
CA ALA A 73 -3.89 -6.39 -18.64
C ALA A 73 -5.06 -5.54 -18.15
N VAL A 74 -6.22 -6.16 -17.89
CA VAL A 74 -7.40 -5.55 -17.27
C VAL A 74 -7.07 -4.93 -15.91
N VAL A 75 -6.52 -5.69 -14.95
CA VAL A 75 -6.15 -5.16 -13.62
C VAL A 75 -5.15 -4.01 -13.73
N LYS A 76 -4.14 -4.16 -14.60
CA LYS A 76 -3.11 -3.14 -14.84
C LYS A 76 -3.71 -1.85 -15.42
N VAL A 77 -4.59 -1.95 -16.41
CA VAL A 77 -5.24 -0.79 -17.06
C VAL A 77 -6.24 -0.13 -16.13
N THR A 78 -7.12 -0.89 -15.47
CA THR A 78 -8.14 -0.35 -14.55
C THR A 78 -7.50 0.35 -13.35
N THR A 79 -6.51 -0.26 -12.70
CA THR A 79 -5.83 0.37 -11.55
C THR A 79 -5.05 1.61 -11.96
N LEU A 80 -4.38 1.59 -13.13
CA LEU A 80 -3.71 2.76 -13.68
C LEU A 80 -4.70 3.90 -13.98
N ALA A 81 -5.82 3.60 -14.64
CA ALA A 81 -6.86 4.57 -14.96
C ALA A 81 -7.43 5.26 -13.71
N VAL A 82 -7.78 4.48 -12.67
CA VAL A 82 -8.23 5.02 -11.38
C VAL A 82 -7.19 5.95 -10.76
N THR A 83 -5.92 5.51 -10.68
CA THR A 83 -4.85 6.35 -10.11
C THR A 83 -4.52 7.58 -10.97
N GLY A 84 -4.75 7.52 -12.28
CA GLY A 84 -4.56 8.63 -13.22
C GLY A 84 -5.65 9.70 -13.10
N VAL A 85 -6.92 9.31 -12.98
CA VAL A 85 -8.03 10.23 -12.66
C VAL A 85 -7.75 10.92 -11.32
N MET A 86 -7.34 10.15 -10.31
CA MET A 86 -6.95 10.72 -9.02
C MET A 86 -5.75 11.66 -9.11
N ALA A 87 -4.77 11.40 -9.99
CA ALA A 87 -3.63 12.31 -10.20
C ALA A 87 -4.08 13.68 -10.74
N VAL A 88 -5.00 13.70 -11.71
CA VAL A 88 -5.57 14.93 -12.27
C VAL A 88 -6.36 15.69 -11.20
N LEU A 89 -7.14 14.99 -10.38
CA LEU A 89 -7.89 15.60 -9.27
C LEU A 89 -6.96 16.14 -8.18
N THR A 90 -5.90 15.42 -7.80
CA THR A 90 -4.85 15.92 -6.89
C THR A 90 -4.21 17.19 -7.44
N ALA A 91 -3.85 17.23 -8.73
CA ALA A 91 -3.28 18.42 -9.35
C ALA A 91 -4.25 19.61 -9.36
N GLY A 92 -5.54 19.37 -9.66
CA GLY A 92 -6.57 20.41 -9.60
C GLY A 92 -6.80 20.95 -8.18
N TYR A 93 -6.86 20.06 -7.18
CA TYR A 93 -7.02 20.42 -5.77
C TYR A 93 -5.81 21.19 -5.22
N ILE A 94 -4.58 20.75 -5.53
CA ILE A 94 -3.36 21.48 -5.21
C ILE A 94 -3.37 22.86 -5.87
N GLY A 95 -3.74 22.93 -7.16
CA GLY A 95 -3.79 24.18 -7.92
C GLY A 95 -4.77 25.19 -7.32
N LEU A 96 -6.00 24.77 -7.01
CA LEU A 96 -7.02 25.63 -6.44
C LEU A 96 -6.69 26.06 -5.00
N SER A 97 -6.30 25.12 -4.13
CA SER A 97 -5.95 25.44 -2.73
C SER A 97 -4.70 26.33 -2.62
N SER A 98 -3.70 26.10 -3.48
CA SER A 98 -2.51 26.98 -3.56
C SER A 98 -2.85 28.35 -4.13
N TYR A 99 -3.72 28.42 -5.15
CA TYR A 99 -4.19 29.69 -5.72
C TYR A 99 -4.98 30.50 -4.69
N ASN A 100 -5.96 29.89 -4.01
CA ASN A 100 -6.75 30.56 -2.98
C ASN A 100 -5.84 31.11 -1.87
N ARG A 101 -4.91 30.30 -1.34
CA ARG A 101 -3.90 30.75 -0.37
C ARG A 101 -3.03 31.90 -0.89
N TRP A 102 -2.55 31.82 -2.13
CA TRP A 102 -1.75 32.90 -2.74
C TRP A 102 -2.55 34.19 -2.92
N THR A 103 -3.82 34.11 -3.35
CA THR A 103 -4.66 35.30 -3.52
C THR A 103 -4.94 36.02 -2.21
N VAL A 104 -5.09 35.30 -1.09
CA VAL A 104 -5.24 35.88 0.26
C VAL A 104 -4.01 36.70 0.66
N VAL A 105 -2.81 36.32 0.22
CA VAL A 105 -1.55 36.98 0.58
C VAL A 105 -1.24 38.18 -0.31
N ASN A 106 -1.46 38.04 -1.63
CA ASN A 106 -1.04 39.04 -2.60
C ASN A 106 -2.16 40.01 -3.05
N GLY A 107 -3.43 39.59 -2.97
CA GLY A 107 -4.57 40.43 -3.35
C GLY A 107 -5.02 41.39 -2.25
N TRP A 108 -4.58 41.15 -1.02
CA TRP A 108 -5.01 41.84 0.19
C TRP A 108 -3.76 42.42 0.82
N GLY A 109 -3.52 43.72 0.57
CA GLY A 109 -2.52 44.45 1.33
C GLY A 109 -2.81 44.27 2.83
N TYR A 110 -1.76 44.25 3.66
CA TYR A 110 -1.82 43.81 5.06
C TYR A 110 -2.88 44.52 5.93
N ASP A 111 -3.36 45.68 5.47
CA ASP A 111 -4.36 46.55 6.11
C ASP A 111 -5.80 46.39 5.55
N ALA A 112 -6.05 45.47 4.61
CA ALA A 112 -7.38 45.27 4.03
C ALA A 112 -8.33 44.60 5.04
N PRO A 113 -9.54 45.15 5.30
CA PRO A 113 -10.45 44.61 6.31
C PRO A 113 -10.97 43.22 5.93
N LEU A 114 -11.02 42.31 6.91
CA LEU A 114 -11.46 40.91 6.75
C LEU A 114 -12.88 40.75 6.17
N GLU A 115 -13.70 41.80 6.20
CA GLU A 115 -15.09 41.77 5.74
C GLU A 115 -15.27 41.47 4.24
N HIS A 116 -14.22 41.66 3.43
CA HIS A 116 -14.31 41.42 1.98
C HIS A 116 -13.95 39.98 1.57
N ILE A 117 -13.51 39.09 2.49
CA ILE A 117 -13.12 37.70 2.13
C ILE A 117 -14.28 37.00 1.40
N ASP A 118 -14.05 36.72 0.13
CA ASP A 118 -15.05 36.25 -0.83
C ASP A 118 -15.38 34.77 -0.59
N ARG A 119 -16.29 34.52 0.36
CA ARG A 119 -16.64 33.18 0.89
C ARG A 119 -16.98 32.17 -0.21
N THR A 120 -17.58 32.61 -1.31
CA THR A 120 -17.94 31.72 -2.43
C THR A 120 -16.73 31.02 -3.06
N LYS A 121 -15.53 31.60 -2.98
CA LYS A 121 -14.29 30.94 -3.45
C LYS A 121 -13.82 29.80 -2.55
N MET A 122 -14.12 29.87 -1.25
CA MET A 122 -13.84 28.79 -0.30
C MET A 122 -14.84 27.65 -0.47
N ASP A 123 -16.11 27.95 -0.77
CA ASP A 123 -17.14 26.94 -0.99
C ASP A 123 -16.83 26.02 -2.19
N ASP A 124 -16.24 26.55 -3.26
CA ASP A 124 -15.85 25.74 -4.41
C ASP A 124 -14.61 24.87 -4.12
N GLU A 125 -13.66 25.34 -3.29
CA GLU A 125 -12.56 24.51 -2.77
C GLU A 125 -13.08 23.39 -1.87
N ARG A 126 -14.01 23.69 -0.95
CA ARG A 126 -14.67 22.72 -0.06
C ARG A 126 -15.41 21.63 -0.85
N LYS A 127 -16.19 22.00 -1.87
CA LYS A 127 -16.88 21.04 -2.77
C LYS A 127 -15.90 20.16 -3.53
N LEU A 128 -14.80 20.74 -4.05
CA LEU A 128 -13.75 19.98 -4.73
C LEU A 128 -13.04 19.01 -3.76
N ALA A 129 -12.76 19.45 -2.53
CA ALA A 129 -12.18 18.61 -1.49
C ALA A 129 -13.08 17.41 -1.18
N ALA A 130 -14.40 17.63 -0.98
CA ALA A 130 -15.35 16.54 -0.74
C ALA A 130 -15.39 15.55 -1.91
N ALA A 131 -15.48 16.03 -3.15
CA ALA A 131 -15.45 15.18 -4.34
C ALA A 131 -14.14 14.36 -4.44
N TYR A 132 -13.00 14.99 -4.17
CA TYR A 132 -11.68 14.35 -4.14
C TYR A 132 -11.63 13.21 -3.11
N TRP A 133 -12.02 13.47 -1.86
CA TRP A 133 -11.96 12.46 -0.80
C TRP A 133 -12.99 11.35 -0.96
N ILE A 134 -14.18 11.61 -1.52
CA ILE A 134 -15.16 10.57 -1.89
C ILE A 134 -14.56 9.65 -2.97
N LEU A 135 -13.96 10.22 -4.02
CA LEU A 135 -13.30 9.43 -5.08
C LEU A 135 -12.06 8.69 -4.57
N TYR A 136 -11.34 9.27 -3.60
CA TYR A 136 -10.24 8.60 -2.90
C TYR A 136 -10.75 7.39 -2.11
N LEU A 137 -11.85 7.54 -1.34
CA LEU A 137 -12.48 6.45 -0.60
C LEU A 137 -12.91 5.31 -1.53
N LEU A 138 -13.61 5.63 -2.62
CA LEU A 138 -14.02 4.66 -3.63
C LEU A 138 -12.82 3.95 -4.27
N SER A 139 -11.73 4.67 -4.52
CA SER A 139 -10.47 4.10 -5.04
C SER A 139 -9.80 3.15 -4.05
N VAL A 140 -9.80 3.47 -2.75
CA VAL A 140 -9.29 2.57 -1.68
C VAL A 140 -10.15 1.32 -1.57
N ILE A 141 -11.48 1.44 -1.59
CA ILE A 141 -12.42 0.31 -1.54
C ILE A 141 -12.25 -0.59 -2.77
N ALA A 142 -12.25 -0.03 -3.98
CA ALA A 142 -12.09 -0.78 -5.22
C ALA A 142 -10.72 -1.47 -5.29
N GLY A 143 -9.63 -0.75 -4.96
CA GLY A 143 -8.29 -1.31 -4.90
C GLY A 143 -8.15 -2.41 -3.86
N GLY A 144 -8.80 -2.26 -2.70
CA GLY A 144 -8.87 -3.26 -1.64
C GLY A 144 -9.67 -4.52 -2.03
N ALA A 145 -10.79 -4.35 -2.74
CA ALA A 145 -11.59 -5.46 -3.26
C ALA A 145 -10.83 -6.28 -4.30
N ILE A 146 -10.11 -5.63 -5.23
CA ILE A 146 -9.22 -6.30 -6.18
C ILE A 146 -8.12 -7.06 -5.42
N SER A 147 -7.46 -6.43 -4.44
CA SER A 147 -6.44 -7.09 -3.63
C SER A 147 -6.97 -8.32 -2.90
N ALA A 148 -8.16 -8.23 -2.29
CA ALA A 148 -8.81 -9.36 -1.63
C ALA A 148 -9.12 -10.50 -2.59
N ALA A 149 -9.65 -10.21 -3.79
CA ALA A 149 -9.93 -11.22 -4.81
C ALA A 149 -8.64 -11.93 -5.30
N LEU A 150 -7.55 -11.18 -5.52
CA LEU A 150 -6.26 -11.75 -5.91
C LEU A 150 -5.65 -12.61 -4.78
N LEU A 151 -5.79 -12.19 -3.52
CA LEU A 151 -5.37 -12.99 -2.35
C LEU A 151 -6.17 -14.30 -2.22
N MET A 152 -7.49 -14.27 -2.46
CA MET A 152 -8.33 -15.47 -2.50
C MET A 152 -7.90 -16.43 -3.61
N GLN A 153 -7.62 -15.93 -4.82
CA GLN A 153 -7.12 -16.74 -5.94
C GLN A 153 -5.74 -17.36 -5.68
N MET A 154 -4.86 -16.69 -4.91
CA MET A 154 -3.59 -17.27 -4.50
C MET A 154 -3.76 -18.33 -3.41
N ARG A 155 -4.70 -18.12 -2.47
CA ARG A 155 -5.06 -19.11 -1.44
C ARG A 155 -5.64 -20.38 -2.06
N SER A 156 -6.48 -20.29 -3.09
CA SER A 156 -6.98 -21.48 -3.82
C SER A 156 -5.90 -22.22 -4.62
N LYS A 157 -4.74 -21.61 -4.86
CA LYS A 157 -3.55 -22.26 -5.45
C LYS A 157 -2.55 -22.75 -4.39
N SER A 158 -2.92 -22.76 -3.11
CA SER A 158 -2.08 -23.12 -1.96
C SER A 158 -0.79 -22.31 -1.80
N ILE A 159 -0.76 -21.07 -2.30
CA ILE A 159 0.40 -20.18 -2.11
C ILE A 159 0.38 -19.63 -0.68
N ALA A 160 1.54 -19.61 -0.02
CA ALA A 160 1.72 -19.07 1.33
C ALA A 160 1.52 -17.54 1.39
N VAL A 161 0.27 -17.10 1.53
CA VAL A 161 -0.12 -15.67 1.50
C VAL A 161 -0.45 -15.06 2.86
N ASN A 162 -0.32 -15.79 3.97
CA ASN A 162 -0.79 -15.35 5.29
C ASN A 162 -0.22 -13.99 5.74
N ASP A 163 1.09 -13.78 5.58
CA ASP A 163 1.74 -12.52 5.97
C ASP A 163 1.42 -11.35 5.04
N VAL A 164 1.31 -11.62 3.73
CA VAL A 164 0.88 -10.63 2.72
C VAL A 164 -0.56 -10.20 3.02
N THR A 165 -1.44 -11.17 3.29
CA THR A 165 -2.87 -10.95 3.58
C THR A 165 -3.05 -10.07 4.81
N LYS A 166 -2.41 -10.41 5.94
CA LYS A 166 -2.48 -9.61 7.19
C LYS A 166 -2.02 -8.17 6.97
N ARG A 167 -0.91 -7.95 6.27
CA ARG A 167 -0.36 -6.60 6.00
C ARG A 167 -1.21 -5.81 5.01
N THR A 168 -1.78 -6.46 4.00
CA THR A 168 -2.67 -5.84 3.01
C THR A 168 -3.99 -5.43 3.64
N ILE A 169 -4.59 -6.27 4.49
CA ILE A 169 -5.81 -5.93 5.25
C ILE A 169 -5.55 -4.75 6.20
N ALA A 170 -4.44 -4.77 6.95
CA ALA A 170 -4.08 -3.65 7.82
C ALA A 170 -3.91 -2.33 7.04
N LEU A 171 -3.26 -2.37 5.87
CA LEU A 171 -3.10 -1.21 4.99
C LEU A 171 -4.46 -0.67 4.48
N ILE A 172 -5.34 -1.54 3.99
CA ILE A 172 -6.69 -1.15 3.54
C ILE A 172 -7.46 -0.51 4.70
N LEU A 173 -7.43 -1.13 5.90
CA LEU A 173 -8.15 -0.65 7.07
C LEU A 173 -7.63 0.71 7.54
N PHE A 174 -6.31 0.91 7.61
CA PHE A 174 -5.74 2.21 8.00
C PHE A 174 -6.04 3.30 6.97
N MET A 175 -5.92 3.01 5.67
CA MET A 175 -6.28 3.99 4.63
C MET A 175 -7.78 4.32 4.62
N LEU A 176 -8.64 3.33 4.87
CA LEU A 176 -10.10 3.53 4.91
C LEU A 176 -10.52 4.36 6.12
N LEU A 177 -10.01 4.05 7.33
CA LEU A 177 -10.28 4.84 8.53
C LEU A 177 -9.78 6.28 8.38
N TRP A 178 -8.55 6.45 7.90
CA TRP A 178 -7.94 7.75 7.60
C TRP A 178 -8.85 8.62 6.72
N VAL A 179 -9.29 8.07 5.57
CA VAL A 179 -10.16 8.79 4.62
C VAL A 179 -11.55 9.08 5.19
N ILE A 180 -12.10 8.21 6.04
CA ILE A 180 -13.37 8.49 6.73
C ILE A 180 -13.24 9.69 7.66
N PHE A 181 -12.15 9.81 8.44
CA PHE A 181 -11.95 10.97 9.31
C PHE A 181 -11.83 12.28 8.52
N GLN A 182 -11.14 12.28 7.38
CA GLN A 182 -11.10 13.44 6.45
C GLN A 182 -12.47 13.79 5.86
N LEU A 183 -13.29 12.78 5.52
CA LEU A 183 -14.64 13.06 5.02
C LEU A 183 -15.54 13.65 6.11
N VAL A 184 -15.42 13.20 7.37
CA VAL A 184 -16.21 13.75 8.48
C VAL A 184 -15.85 15.22 8.73
N THR A 185 -14.56 15.60 8.73
CA THR A 185 -14.16 17.01 8.91
C THR A 185 -14.62 17.90 7.77
N ILE A 186 -14.59 17.42 6.52
CA ILE A 186 -15.03 18.17 5.34
C ILE A 186 -16.56 18.30 5.27
N VAL A 187 -17.31 17.29 5.68
CA VAL A 187 -18.79 17.35 5.69
C VAL A 187 -19.29 18.37 6.72
N GLU A 188 -18.69 18.44 7.91
CA GLU A 188 -19.05 19.46 8.91
C GLU A 188 -18.69 20.87 8.43
N ASP A 189 -17.51 21.06 7.82
CA ASP A 189 -17.09 22.35 7.23
C ASP A 189 -17.98 22.79 6.05
N LEU A 190 -18.62 21.85 5.34
CA LEU A 190 -19.64 22.11 4.32
C LEU A 190 -21.04 22.42 4.88
N GLU A 191 -21.33 22.03 6.11
CA GLU A 191 -22.59 22.36 6.82
C GLU A 191 -22.46 23.66 7.65
N ASP A 192 -21.33 24.38 7.53
CA ASP A 192 -20.89 25.49 8.39
C ASP A 192 -20.97 25.14 9.89
N LYS A 193 -20.76 23.86 10.21
CA LYS A 193 -20.67 23.34 11.56
C LYS A 193 -19.21 23.16 11.95
N TYR A 194 -18.88 23.61 13.14
CA TYR A 194 -17.54 23.46 13.70
C TYR A 194 -17.59 22.50 14.88
N PHE A 195 -16.78 21.45 14.81
CA PHE A 195 -16.44 20.66 15.98
C PHE A 195 -15.86 21.56 17.08
N SER A 196 -16.02 21.15 18.34
CA SER A 196 -15.25 21.75 19.42
C SER A 196 -13.75 21.63 19.14
N ILE A 197 -12.96 22.56 19.67
CA ILE A 197 -11.50 22.59 19.48
C ILE A 197 -10.88 21.24 19.88
N ASP A 198 -11.34 20.65 20.98
CA ASP A 198 -10.89 19.33 21.45
C ASP A 198 -11.26 18.19 20.49
N THR A 199 -12.48 18.19 19.94
CA THR A 199 -12.92 17.17 18.98
C THR A 199 -12.18 17.30 17.65
N ASN A 200 -12.01 18.52 17.11
CA ASN A 200 -11.22 18.75 15.91
C ASN A 200 -9.76 18.30 16.09
N THR A 201 -9.18 18.64 17.25
CA THR A 201 -7.83 18.20 17.64
C THR A 201 -7.72 16.68 17.73
N ALA A 202 -8.71 16.00 18.32
CA ALA A 202 -8.75 14.54 18.38
C ALA A 202 -8.87 13.89 16.99
N MET A 203 -9.73 14.43 16.10
CA MET A 203 -9.85 13.97 14.72
C MET A 203 -8.51 14.11 13.97
N TYR A 204 -7.81 15.24 14.14
CA TYR A 204 -6.49 15.47 13.54
C TYR A 204 -5.43 14.45 14.01
N TYR A 205 -5.42 14.09 15.30
CA TYR A 205 -4.52 13.05 15.81
C TYR A 205 -4.85 11.67 15.24
N LEU A 206 -6.13 11.32 15.10
CA LEU A 206 -6.56 10.06 14.48
C LEU A 206 -6.17 10.02 13.00
N ASP A 207 -6.39 11.11 12.27
CA ASP A 207 -5.98 11.29 10.87
C ASP A 207 -4.48 11.03 10.68
N CYS A 208 -3.63 11.75 11.41
CA CYS A 208 -2.18 11.60 11.37
C CYS A 208 -1.74 10.18 11.77
N PHE A 209 -2.36 9.60 12.79
CA PHE A 209 -2.09 8.23 13.24
C PHE A 209 -2.35 7.23 12.12
N PHE A 210 -3.56 7.20 11.55
CA PHE A 210 -3.91 6.25 10.51
C PHE A 210 -3.14 6.49 9.19
N GLN A 211 -2.80 7.73 8.87
CA GLN A 211 -1.93 8.06 7.75
C GLN A 211 -0.50 7.48 7.95
N VAL A 212 0.14 7.72 9.09
CA VAL A 212 1.48 7.20 9.41
C VAL A 212 1.48 5.67 9.44
N PHE A 213 0.45 5.04 10.02
CA PHE A 213 0.33 3.58 10.02
C PHE A 213 0.11 3.00 8.61
N SER A 214 -0.52 3.74 7.69
CA SER A 214 -0.60 3.38 6.27
C SER A 214 0.78 3.39 5.59
N TYR A 215 1.58 4.44 5.78
CA TYR A 215 2.97 4.48 5.29
C TYR A 215 3.81 3.32 5.85
N LEU A 216 3.71 3.05 7.17
CA LEU A 216 4.44 1.95 7.82
C LEU A 216 3.98 0.58 7.29
N ALA A 217 2.70 0.40 7.01
CA ALA A 217 2.17 -0.83 6.42
C ALA A 217 2.70 -1.05 4.99
N ILE A 218 2.78 0.00 4.16
CA ILE A 218 3.41 -0.05 2.83
C ILE A 218 4.90 -0.43 2.95
N VAL A 219 5.68 0.24 3.79
CA VAL A 219 7.11 -0.06 3.96
C VAL A 219 7.32 -1.50 4.43
N ARG A 220 6.46 -1.99 5.35
CA ARG A 220 6.46 -3.40 5.78
C ARG A 220 6.03 -4.37 4.68
N LEU A 221 5.13 -3.97 3.79
CA LEU A 221 4.69 -4.78 2.65
C LEU A 221 5.81 -4.88 1.60
N CYS A 222 6.47 -3.78 1.25
CA CYS A 222 7.62 -3.76 0.34
C CYS A 222 8.82 -4.59 0.85
N LYS A 223 9.04 -4.63 2.18
CA LYS A 223 10.12 -5.43 2.80
C LYS A 223 9.82 -6.93 2.92
N LEU A 224 8.68 -7.43 2.43
CA LEU A 224 8.38 -8.86 2.45
C LEU A 224 9.31 -9.66 1.50
N ASN A 225 9.92 -10.73 2.02
CA ASN A 225 10.64 -11.71 1.20
C ASN A 225 9.75 -12.35 0.11
N PHE A 226 8.42 -12.28 0.25
CA PHE A 226 7.41 -12.68 -0.74
C PHE A 226 7.61 -12.02 -2.12
N TRP A 227 8.32 -10.90 -2.23
CA TRP A 227 8.59 -10.24 -3.52
C TRP A 227 9.89 -10.68 -4.21
N LYS A 228 10.76 -11.43 -3.52
CA LYS A 228 12.01 -11.93 -4.10
C LYS A 228 11.74 -13.03 -5.14
N GLU A 229 12.55 -13.08 -6.18
CA GLU A 229 12.47 -14.15 -7.18
C GLU A 229 12.88 -15.50 -6.54
N GLY A 230 12.35 -16.61 -7.05
CA GLY A 230 12.51 -17.94 -6.42
C GLY A 230 11.66 -18.21 -5.16
N ALA A 231 11.21 -17.19 -4.42
CA ALA A 231 10.49 -17.37 -3.14
C ALA A 231 9.16 -18.16 -3.24
N ALA A 232 8.54 -18.20 -4.42
CA ALA A 232 7.37 -19.03 -4.67
C ALA A 232 7.72 -20.50 -4.95
N GLN A 233 8.85 -20.76 -5.62
CA GLN A 233 9.30 -22.11 -5.94
C GLN A 233 9.72 -22.87 -4.68
N THR A 234 10.46 -22.23 -3.76
CA THR A 234 10.78 -22.84 -2.47
C THR A 234 9.53 -23.18 -1.65
N ALA A 235 8.53 -22.29 -1.60
CA ALA A 235 7.28 -22.57 -0.91
C ALA A 235 6.51 -23.77 -1.50
N TYR A 236 6.49 -23.94 -2.83
CA TYR A 236 5.90 -25.10 -3.48
C TYR A 236 6.65 -26.41 -3.19
N HIS A 237 7.99 -26.37 -3.09
CA HIS A 237 8.79 -27.54 -2.71
C HIS A 237 8.64 -27.93 -1.23
N THR A 238 8.38 -26.99 -0.31
CA THR A 238 8.23 -27.29 1.12
C THR A 238 6.82 -27.73 1.54
N MET A 239 5.77 -27.42 0.77
CA MET A 239 4.39 -27.84 1.08
C MET A 239 3.94 -29.16 0.42
N GLY A 240 4.87 -29.87 -0.21
CA GLY A 240 4.66 -31.28 -0.57
C GLY A 240 4.59 -32.14 0.68
N TYR A 241 3.41 -32.69 0.98
CA TYR A 241 3.25 -33.74 1.98
C TYR A 241 4.26 -34.87 1.73
N GLY A 242 5.16 -35.10 2.69
CA GLY A 242 5.86 -36.38 2.78
C GLY A 242 6.82 -36.73 1.64
N GLN A 243 7.63 -35.79 1.15
CA GLN A 243 9.05 -36.13 1.02
C GLN A 243 9.74 -35.68 2.30
N SER A 244 9.68 -36.56 3.30
CA SER A 244 10.86 -36.79 4.11
C SER A 244 11.99 -37.03 3.12
N GLU A 245 12.91 -36.07 3.02
CA GLU A 245 14.24 -36.31 2.48
C GLU A 245 14.70 -37.59 3.16
N PHE A 246 14.82 -38.68 2.41
CA PHE A 246 15.52 -39.86 2.89
C PHE A 246 16.95 -39.38 3.05
N ALA A 247 17.26 -38.81 4.21
CA ALA A 247 18.62 -38.67 4.71
C ALA A 247 19.25 -40.02 4.42
N PRO A 248 20.25 -40.09 3.51
CA PRO A 248 20.69 -41.35 2.95
C PRO A 248 21.07 -42.22 4.13
N VAL A 249 20.26 -43.24 4.39
CA VAL A 249 20.47 -44.16 5.51
C VAL A 249 21.82 -44.75 5.19
N GLN A 250 22.85 -44.28 5.91
CA GLN A 250 24.21 -44.73 5.68
C GLN A 250 24.12 -46.26 5.77
N PRO A 251 24.40 -46.98 4.67
CA PRO A 251 24.31 -48.43 4.72
C PRO A 251 25.21 -48.84 5.88
N PRO A 252 24.70 -49.63 6.85
CA PRO A 252 25.46 -49.95 8.04
C PRO A 252 26.82 -50.44 7.60
N GLN A 253 27.89 -49.76 8.00
CA GLN A 253 29.23 -50.09 7.58
C GLN A 253 29.51 -51.52 8.04
N GLN A 254 29.33 -52.47 7.12
CA GLN A 254 29.73 -53.85 7.32
C GLN A 254 31.24 -53.82 7.41
N GLN A 255 31.73 -53.81 8.65
CA GLN A 255 33.14 -53.88 8.99
C GLN A 255 33.64 -55.29 8.62
N TYR A 256 33.84 -55.50 7.32
CA TYR A 256 34.40 -56.72 6.76
C TYR A 256 35.83 -56.86 7.28
N VAL A 257 36.00 -57.79 8.22
CA VAL A 257 37.31 -58.22 8.70
C VAL A 257 38.05 -58.84 7.52
N TYR A 258 39.12 -58.17 7.07
CA TYR A 258 39.86 -58.52 5.87
C TYR A 258 40.82 -59.70 6.13
N SER A 259 40.30 -60.93 6.11
CA SER A 259 41.15 -62.13 5.98
C SER A 259 41.53 -62.32 4.51
N GLY A 260 42.79 -62.06 4.17
CA GLY A 260 43.21 -61.85 2.79
C GLY A 260 43.06 -63.06 1.86
N GLN A 261 42.42 -62.83 0.72
CA GLN A 261 42.50 -63.67 -0.49
C GLN A 261 42.46 -62.80 -1.76
N PRO A 262 43.07 -63.21 -2.88
CA PRO A 262 43.16 -62.37 -4.06
C PRO A 262 41.92 -62.44 -4.98
N SER A 263 41.48 -61.27 -5.43
CA SER A 263 40.88 -60.98 -6.75
C SER A 263 39.67 -61.79 -7.27
N GLN A 264 38.53 -61.10 -7.38
CA GLN A 264 37.57 -61.23 -8.49
C GLN A 264 37.06 -59.82 -8.88
N PRO A 265 37.05 -59.43 -10.17
CA PRO A 265 36.52 -58.15 -10.59
C PRO A 265 34.98 -58.19 -10.62
N TYR A 266 34.33 -57.53 -9.66
CA TYR A 266 32.88 -57.37 -9.65
C TYR A 266 32.42 -56.44 -10.79
N GLN A 267 31.81 -57.02 -11.83
CA GLN A 267 31.06 -56.25 -12.82
C GLN A 267 29.77 -55.71 -12.17
N TYR A 268 29.68 -54.39 -12.02
CA TYR A 268 28.43 -53.72 -11.68
C TYR A 268 27.45 -53.83 -12.85
N HIS A 269 26.52 -54.78 -12.75
CA HIS A 269 25.42 -54.92 -13.69
C HIS A 269 24.38 -53.82 -13.42
N GLN A 270 24.41 -52.74 -14.21
CA GLN A 270 23.39 -51.70 -14.15
C GLN A 270 22.04 -52.27 -14.61
N GLN A 271 21.15 -52.59 -13.67
CA GLN A 271 19.76 -52.87 -14.00
C GLN A 271 19.07 -51.57 -14.44
N PRO A 272 18.43 -51.53 -15.62
CA PRO A 272 17.60 -50.40 -15.99
C PRO A 272 16.36 -50.34 -15.08
N PHE A 273 16.23 -49.25 -14.33
CA PHE A 273 15.01 -48.96 -13.57
C PHE A 273 13.84 -48.76 -14.55
N HIS A 274 13.03 -49.80 -14.74
CA HIS A 274 11.73 -49.65 -15.38
C HIS A 274 10.82 -48.84 -14.46
N HIS A 275 10.70 -47.54 -14.76
CA HIS A 275 9.69 -46.67 -14.15
C HIS A 275 8.30 -47.12 -14.62
N ASN A 276 7.71 -48.04 -13.85
CA ASN A 276 6.40 -48.59 -14.13
C ASN A 276 5.35 -47.53 -13.79
N VAL A 277 4.94 -46.74 -14.80
CA VAL A 277 3.88 -45.74 -14.64
C VAL A 277 2.57 -46.48 -14.41
N SER A 278 2.15 -46.54 -13.15
CA SER A 278 0.84 -47.06 -12.76
C SER A 278 -0.25 -46.31 -13.52
N ALA A 279 -0.82 -46.96 -14.54
CA ALA A 279 -1.96 -46.41 -15.26
C ALA A 279 -3.11 -46.16 -14.26
N PHE A 280 -3.71 -44.98 -14.33
CA PHE A 280 -4.85 -44.64 -13.47
C PHE A 280 -6.01 -45.61 -13.77
N VAL A 281 -6.28 -46.51 -12.82
CA VAL A 281 -7.47 -47.35 -12.83
C VAL A 281 -8.67 -46.43 -12.56
N ASN A 282 -9.29 -45.96 -13.64
CA ASN A 282 -10.59 -45.32 -13.56
C ASN A 282 -11.63 -46.37 -13.13
N GLY A 283 -12.52 -46.02 -12.20
CA GLY A 283 -13.37 -46.97 -11.46
C GLY A 283 -14.42 -47.73 -12.26
N ASN A 284 -14.50 -47.53 -13.57
CA ASN A 284 -15.30 -48.33 -14.50
C ASN A 284 -14.35 -49.11 -15.41
N GLY A 285 -14.31 -50.44 -15.24
CA GLY A 285 -13.34 -51.35 -15.86
C GLY A 285 -13.50 -51.53 -17.37
N HIS A 286 -13.20 -50.50 -18.16
CA HIS A 286 -13.13 -50.56 -19.61
C HIS A 286 -11.73 -50.12 -20.09
N ILE A 287 -10.92 -51.10 -20.49
CA ILE A 287 -9.64 -50.85 -21.15
C ILE A 287 -9.92 -50.60 -22.63
N VAL A 288 -9.70 -49.37 -23.09
CA VAL A 288 -9.83 -49.02 -24.51
C VAL A 288 -8.46 -49.20 -25.18
N HIS A 289 -8.31 -50.28 -25.96
CA HIS A 289 -7.18 -50.41 -26.87
C HIS A 289 -7.36 -49.43 -28.04
N VAL A 290 -6.51 -48.40 -28.09
CA VAL A 290 -6.31 -47.60 -29.30
C VAL A 290 -5.43 -48.41 -30.26
N LYS A 291 -5.74 -48.35 -31.54
CA LYS A 291 -5.08 -49.10 -32.62
C LYS A 291 -4.32 -48.16 -33.55
#